data_AF-A0A6J5Y8T1-F1
#
_entry.id   AF-A0A6J5Y8T1-F1
#
_cell.length_a   1.000
_cell.length_b   1.000
_cell.length_c   1.000
_cell.angle_alpha   90.00
_cell.angle_beta   90.00
_cell.angle_gamma   90.00
#
_symmetry.space_group_name_H-M   'P 1'
#
loop_
_entity.id
_entity.type
_entity.pdbx_description
1 polymer ?
#
loop_
_entity_poly.entity_id
_entity_poly.type
_entity_poly.pdbx_seq_one_letter_code
_entity_poly.pdbx_strand_id
1 'polypeptide(L)'
;MATCFETCLDAVIPNAPNLQHICLQTGRKHYIGPFEMWGKFEPHEPPFHEDLPRPNVPCFYYTLEDILFEEVKEGLTWSVHRPSVIFGFSLYSLVNIVGTFCVYASIYADLIAEHEIWAAVDPYAKNEAFNCSNGDVYKWKHLWRVLAEQFDMEFEDFNYDDEG
;
A
#
# COMPACT_ATOMS: atom_id res chain seq x y z
N MET A 1 17.90 -1.19 5.04
CA MET A 1 16.79 -0.72 4.17
C MET A 1 16.33 0.67 4.60
N ALA A 2 16.11 0.94 5.91
CA ALA A 2 15.93 2.30 6.46
C ALA A 2 17.03 3.29 6.02
N THR A 3 18.28 2.83 6.00
CA THR A 3 19.44 3.60 5.52
C THR A 3 19.31 4.15 4.09
N CYS A 4 18.57 3.48 3.20
CA CYS A 4 18.40 3.95 1.82
C CYS A 4 17.43 5.15 1.75
N PHE A 5 16.39 5.13 2.59
CA PHE A 5 15.43 6.23 2.66
C PHE A 5 16.06 7.49 3.27
N GLU A 6 16.76 7.34 4.39
CA GLU A 6 17.55 8.43 4.99
C GLU A 6 18.54 9.02 3.99
N THR A 7 19.32 8.17 3.31
CA THR A 7 20.26 8.62 2.27
C THR A 7 19.58 9.39 1.15
N CYS A 8 18.35 9.00 0.76
CA CYS A 8 17.58 9.72 -0.25
C CYS A 8 17.17 11.11 0.24
N LEU A 9 16.64 11.21 1.46
CA LEU A 9 16.23 12.48 2.05
C LEU A 9 17.43 13.42 2.26
N ASP A 10 18.53 12.90 2.80
CA ASP A 10 19.80 13.62 2.96
C ASP A 10 20.35 14.16 1.64
N ALA A 11 20.12 13.44 0.54
CA ALA A 11 20.54 13.88 -0.78
C ALA A 11 19.58 14.92 -1.38
N VAL A 12 18.27 14.76 -1.19
CA VAL A 12 17.25 15.58 -1.86
C VAL A 12 16.98 16.88 -1.11
N ILE A 13 16.75 16.84 0.20
CA ILE A 13 16.29 17.99 1.00
C ILE A 13 17.28 19.17 0.90
N PRO A 14 18.60 19.00 1.07
CA PRO A 14 19.55 20.12 0.99
C PRO A 14 19.75 20.64 -0.44
N ASN A 15 19.50 19.81 -1.46
CA ASN A 15 19.80 20.13 -2.87
C ASN A 15 18.57 20.56 -3.69
N ALA A 16 17.36 20.45 -3.13
CA ALA A 16 16.11 20.83 -3.76
C ALA A 16 15.44 22.00 -3.02
N PRO A 17 15.88 23.26 -3.25
CA PRO A 17 15.39 24.43 -2.50
C PRO A 17 13.89 24.72 -2.72
N ASN A 18 13.28 24.16 -3.77
CA ASN A 18 11.86 24.28 -4.09
C ASN A 18 11.07 23.02 -3.73
N LEU A 19 11.61 22.10 -2.92
CA LEU A 19 10.89 20.93 -2.45
C LEU A 19 9.75 21.36 -1.53
N GLN A 20 8.53 20.94 -1.85
CA GLN A 20 7.31 21.36 -1.11
C GLN A 20 6.62 20.20 -0.38
N HIS A 21 6.77 18.98 -0.89
CA HIS A 21 6.02 17.85 -0.40
C HIS A 21 6.77 16.52 -0.60
N ILE A 22 6.62 15.59 0.36
CA ILE A 22 7.10 14.22 0.27
C ILE A 22 5.93 13.25 0.46
N CYS A 23 5.65 12.41 -0.54
CA CYS A 23 4.70 11.30 -0.42
C CYS A 23 5.46 10.02 -0.05
N LEU A 24 5.01 9.32 1.00
CA LEU A 24 5.57 8.04 1.43
C LEU A 24 4.52 6.92 1.28
N GLN A 25 4.76 5.99 0.37
CA GLN A 25 3.93 4.80 0.21
C GLN A 25 4.37 3.69 1.18
N THR A 26 3.46 3.25 2.05
CA THR A 26 3.65 2.10 2.95
C THR A 26 2.72 0.95 2.57
N GLY A 27 1.68 0.67 3.35
CA GLY A 27 0.66 -0.33 3.03
C GLY A 27 -0.09 -0.90 4.23
N ARG A 28 -1.06 -1.77 3.96
CA ARG A 28 -1.93 -2.41 4.97
C ARG A 28 -1.18 -3.13 6.10
N LYS A 29 0.08 -3.57 5.91
CA LYS A 29 0.88 -4.16 7.01
C LYS A 29 1.13 -3.21 8.18
N HIS A 30 0.82 -1.91 8.03
CA HIS A 30 0.77 -0.98 9.14
C HIS A 30 -0.21 -1.45 10.25
N TYR A 31 -1.30 -2.12 9.90
CA TYR A 31 -2.33 -2.55 10.86
C TYR A 31 -2.16 -4.01 11.30
N ILE A 32 -1.72 -4.86 10.37
CA ILE A 32 -1.66 -6.33 10.55
C ILE A 32 -0.23 -6.85 10.79
N GLY A 33 0.75 -5.96 10.87
CA GLY A 33 2.15 -6.30 11.09
C GLY A 33 2.84 -6.98 9.89
N PRO A 34 4.16 -7.17 9.99
CA PRO A 34 4.94 -7.84 8.95
C PRO A 34 4.60 -9.33 8.86
N PHE A 35 4.85 -9.94 7.70
CA PHE A 35 4.45 -11.33 7.41
C PHE A 35 5.04 -12.34 8.42
N GLU A 36 6.26 -12.07 8.91
CA GLU A 36 6.99 -12.92 9.86
C GLU A 36 6.32 -12.98 11.25
N MET A 37 5.42 -12.05 11.53
CA MET A 37 4.73 -11.90 12.82
C MET A 37 3.27 -12.37 12.78
N TRP A 38 2.76 -12.77 11.61
CA TRP A 38 1.39 -13.29 11.51
C TRP A 38 1.19 -14.52 12.40
N GLY A 39 0.12 -14.53 13.18
CA GLY A 39 -0.18 -15.56 14.18
C GLY A 39 0.64 -15.50 15.48
N LYS A 40 1.57 -14.55 15.62
CA LYS A 40 2.40 -14.35 16.82
C LYS A 40 1.97 -13.15 17.67
N PHE A 41 1.02 -12.38 17.19
CA PHE A 41 0.39 -11.28 17.92
C PHE A 41 -1.05 -11.12 17.42
N GLU A 42 -1.85 -10.40 18.20
CA GLU A 42 -3.22 -10.05 17.83
C GLU A 42 -3.18 -8.77 16.98
N PRO A 43 -3.50 -8.85 15.67
CA PRO A 43 -3.58 -7.67 14.82
C PRO A 43 -4.83 -6.84 15.17
N HIS A 44 -4.89 -5.61 14.66
CA HIS A 44 -6.15 -4.87 14.70
C HIS A 44 -7.23 -5.60 13.91
N GLU A 45 -8.47 -5.39 14.33
CA GLU A 45 -9.63 -5.88 13.59
C GLU A 45 -10.03 -4.87 12.50
N PRO A 46 -10.40 -5.35 11.30
CA PRO A 46 -10.95 -4.48 10.26
C PRO A 46 -12.38 -4.00 10.62
N PRO A 47 -12.86 -2.87 10.06
CA PRO A 47 -12.20 -2.04 9.06
C PRO A 47 -11.07 -1.18 9.66
N PHE A 48 -9.94 -1.15 8.97
CA PHE A 48 -8.79 -0.35 9.40
C PHE A 48 -9.03 1.14 9.15
N HIS A 49 -8.79 1.94 10.17
CA HIS A 49 -8.80 3.40 10.10
C HIS A 49 -7.43 3.95 10.52
N GLU A 50 -7.09 5.13 10.02
CA GLU A 50 -5.74 5.72 10.09
C GLU A 50 -5.36 6.14 11.51
N ASP A 51 -6.36 6.41 12.36
CA ASP A 51 -6.22 6.73 13.78
C ASP A 51 -5.91 5.51 14.67
N LEU A 52 -5.91 4.29 14.11
CA LEU A 52 -5.54 3.11 14.88
C LEU A 52 -4.10 3.22 15.39
N PRO A 53 -3.84 2.90 16.67
CA PRO A 53 -2.49 2.97 17.21
C PRO A 53 -1.59 1.95 16.54
N ARG A 54 -0.28 2.24 16.43
CA ARG A 54 0.68 1.27 15.91
C ARG A 54 0.69 0.00 16.79
N PRO A 55 0.54 -1.20 16.21
CA PRO A 55 0.79 -2.45 16.92
C PRO A 55 2.19 -2.48 17.55
N ASN A 56 2.32 -3.09 18.73
CA ASN A 56 3.60 -3.25 19.42
C ASN A 56 4.44 -4.39 18.81
N VAL A 57 4.78 -4.24 17.53
CA VAL A 57 5.52 -5.20 16.71
C VAL A 57 6.48 -4.43 15.81
N PRO A 58 7.73 -4.88 15.62
CA PRO A 58 8.64 -4.22 14.70
C PRO A 58 8.07 -4.23 13.29
N CYS A 59 7.83 -3.06 12.70
CA CYS A 59 7.41 -2.90 11.32
C CYS A 59 8.26 -1.81 10.66
N PHE A 60 8.84 -2.12 9.51
CA PHE A 60 9.70 -1.17 8.80
C PHE A 60 8.93 0.10 8.36
N TYR A 61 7.61 0.03 8.19
CA TYR A 61 6.79 1.20 7.90
C TYR A 61 6.85 2.24 9.01
N TYR A 62 6.89 1.82 10.27
CA TYR A 62 6.96 2.76 11.39
C TYR A 62 8.31 3.48 11.40
N THR A 63 9.40 2.75 11.13
CA THR A 63 10.72 3.35 10.96
C THR A 63 10.75 4.38 9.83
N LEU A 64 10.14 4.09 8.68
CA LEU A 64 10.08 5.05 7.57
C LEU A 64 9.24 6.29 7.92
N GLU A 65 8.10 6.12 8.60
CA GLU A 65 7.29 7.24 9.08
C GLU A 65 8.06 8.09 10.10
N ASP A 66 8.76 7.47 11.05
CA ASP A 66 9.53 8.19 12.07
C ASP A 66 10.66 9.02 11.44
N ILE A 67 11.42 8.44 10.51
CA ILE A 67 12.44 9.15 9.73
C ILE A 67 11.83 10.32 8.95
N LEU A 68 10.69 10.10 8.27
CA LEU A 68 10.00 11.14 7.51
C LEU A 68 9.61 12.32 8.41
N PHE A 69 9.05 12.03 9.59
CA PHE A 69 8.59 13.06 10.52
C PHE A 69 9.75 13.81 11.17
N GLU A 70 10.89 13.16 11.37
CA GLU A 70 12.12 13.81 11.87
C GLU A 70 12.75 14.73 10.81
N GLU A 71 12.72 14.35 9.53
CA GLU A 71 13.36 15.09 8.44
C GLU A 71 12.53 16.26 7.90
N VAL A 72 11.20 16.19 7.98
CA VAL A 72 10.33 17.27 7.51
C VAL A 72 10.41 18.48 8.46
N LYS A 73 10.85 19.61 7.90
CA LYS A 73 11.01 20.91 8.59
C LYS A 73 10.05 21.97 8.04
N GLU A 74 9.98 23.11 8.71
CA GLU A 74 9.04 24.20 8.40
C GLU A 74 8.96 24.52 6.91
N GLY A 75 7.74 24.44 6.35
CA GLY A 75 7.44 24.70 4.94
C GLY A 75 7.43 23.47 4.04
N LEU A 76 8.09 22.38 4.44
CA LEU A 76 7.97 21.08 3.78
C LEU A 76 6.79 20.32 4.40
N THR A 77 5.97 19.69 3.57
CA THR A 77 4.80 18.92 4.01
C THR A 77 4.96 17.45 3.62
N TRP A 78 4.16 16.56 4.21
CA TRP A 78 4.21 15.14 3.89
C TRP A 78 2.83 14.51 3.77
N SER A 79 2.76 13.34 3.15
CA SER A 79 1.59 12.46 3.17
C SER A 79 2.03 11.00 3.21
N VAL A 80 1.30 10.15 3.94
CA VAL A 80 1.54 8.71 3.98
C VAL A 80 0.40 7.96 3.31
N HIS A 81 0.71 7.10 2.34
CA HIS A 81 -0.28 6.35 1.57
C HIS A 81 -0.20 4.87 1.93
N ARG A 82 -1.30 4.31 2.43
CA ARG A 82 -1.42 2.91 2.90
C ARG A 82 -2.31 2.11 1.95
N PRO A 83 -1.82 1.73 0.76
CA PRO A 83 -2.61 0.89 -0.14
C PRO A 83 -2.85 -0.50 0.45
N SER A 84 -3.95 -1.12 0.02
CA SER A 84 -4.25 -2.51 0.32
C SER A 84 -3.46 -3.47 -0.59
N VAL A 85 -4.11 -4.38 -1.31
CA VAL A 85 -3.46 -5.16 -2.35
C VAL A 85 -3.32 -4.29 -3.59
N ILE A 86 -2.10 -4.08 -4.06
CA ILE A 86 -1.85 -3.32 -5.29
C ILE A 86 -2.07 -4.23 -6.49
N PHE A 87 -3.09 -3.89 -7.29
CA PHE A 87 -3.28 -4.48 -8.60
C PHE A 87 -2.70 -3.54 -9.66
N GLY A 88 -1.55 -3.90 -10.23
CA GLY A 88 -0.86 -3.04 -11.19
C GLY A 88 0.11 -3.83 -12.05
N PHE A 89 0.72 -3.16 -13.03
CA PHE A 89 1.66 -3.79 -13.94
C PHE A 89 3.08 -3.23 -13.75
N SER A 90 4.00 -4.07 -13.28
CA SER A 90 5.44 -3.81 -13.34
C SER A 90 6.19 -5.13 -13.43
N LEU A 91 6.98 -5.29 -14.49
CA LEU A 91 7.82 -6.49 -14.71
C LEU A 91 8.96 -6.61 -13.69
N TYR A 92 9.25 -5.54 -12.95
CA TYR A 92 10.33 -5.48 -11.95
C TYR A 92 9.82 -5.44 -10.50
N SER A 93 8.50 -5.41 -10.29
CA SER A 93 7.95 -5.34 -8.92
C SER A 93 8.21 -6.64 -8.18
N LEU A 94 8.75 -6.52 -6.96
CA LEU A 94 8.98 -7.63 -6.04
C LEU A 94 7.69 -8.25 -5.49
N VAL A 95 6.56 -7.53 -5.61
CA VAL A 95 5.24 -7.98 -5.15
C VAL A 95 4.21 -7.59 -6.21
N ASN A 96 4.06 -8.42 -7.24
CA ASN A 96 3.10 -8.20 -8.31
C ASN A 96 2.11 -9.35 -8.41
N ILE A 97 1.00 -9.27 -7.68
CA ILE A 97 -0.02 -10.32 -7.68
C ILE A 97 -0.63 -10.50 -9.09
N VAL A 98 -0.83 -9.41 -9.82
CA VAL A 98 -1.31 -9.40 -11.21
C VAL A 98 -0.29 -10.02 -12.17
N GLY A 99 0.99 -9.71 -11.99
CA GLY A 99 2.08 -10.28 -12.79
C GLY A 99 2.23 -11.78 -12.56
N THR A 100 2.00 -12.25 -11.33
CA THR A 100 1.98 -13.68 -10.99
C THR A 100 0.76 -14.41 -11.56
N PHE A 101 -0.38 -13.73 -11.74
CA PHE A 101 -1.58 -14.29 -12.40
C PHE A 101 -1.66 -14.00 -13.92
N CYS A 102 -0.73 -13.21 -14.45
CA CYS A 102 -0.59 -12.68 -15.82
C CYS A 102 -1.71 -11.75 -16.35
N VAL A 103 -1.27 -10.57 -16.79
CA VAL A 103 -1.92 -9.52 -17.62
C VAL A 103 -3.40 -9.24 -17.38
N TYR A 104 -3.73 -8.73 -16.20
CA TYR A 104 -4.90 -7.86 -16.05
C TYR A 104 -4.47 -6.48 -15.54
N ALA A 105 -4.49 -5.48 -16.43
CA ALA A 105 -4.34 -4.08 -16.04
C ALA A 105 -5.53 -3.68 -15.17
N SER A 106 -5.31 -3.64 -13.86
CA SER A 106 -6.28 -3.06 -12.94
C SER A 106 -5.79 -1.67 -12.59
N ILE A 107 -6.71 -0.71 -12.60
CA ILE A 107 -6.52 0.75 -12.50
C ILE A 107 -6.08 1.17 -11.08
N TYR A 108 -5.55 0.24 -10.27
CA TYR A 108 -5.25 0.51 -8.86
C TYR A 108 -3.89 1.18 -8.67
N ALA A 109 -2.89 0.87 -9.51
CA ALA A 109 -1.65 1.61 -9.53
C ALA A 109 -1.88 3.08 -9.95
N ASP A 110 -2.76 3.30 -10.93
CA ASP A 110 -3.14 4.64 -11.38
C ASP A 110 -3.90 5.38 -10.27
N LEU A 111 -4.83 4.72 -9.58
CA LEU A 111 -5.55 5.30 -8.44
C LEU A 111 -4.60 5.72 -7.30
N ILE A 112 -3.59 4.89 -6.98
CA ILE A 112 -2.60 5.27 -5.96
C ILE A 112 -1.80 6.48 -6.43
N ALA A 113 -1.37 6.52 -7.69
CA ALA A 113 -0.66 7.66 -8.25
C ALA A 113 -1.51 8.94 -8.21
N GLU A 114 -2.79 8.87 -8.59
CA GLU A 114 -3.74 9.98 -8.47
C GLU A 114 -3.90 10.44 -7.02
N HIS A 115 -3.96 9.50 -6.08
CA HIS A 115 -4.09 9.79 -4.66
C HIS A 115 -2.83 10.44 -4.06
N GLU A 116 -1.63 10.05 -4.52
CA GLU A 116 -0.37 10.72 -4.16
C GLU A 116 -0.31 12.14 -4.75
N ILE A 117 -0.69 12.30 -6.02
CA ILE A 117 -0.77 13.61 -6.66
C ILE A 117 -1.75 14.53 -5.92
N TRP A 118 -2.94 14.02 -5.58
CA TRP A 118 -3.93 14.75 -4.80
C TRP A 118 -3.34 15.23 -3.47
N ALA A 119 -2.70 14.35 -2.69
CA ALA A 119 -2.11 14.73 -1.43
C ALA A 119 -0.95 15.74 -1.60
N ALA A 120 -0.22 15.67 -2.72
CA ALA A 120 0.84 16.60 -3.04
C ALA A 120 0.35 18.01 -3.41
N VAL A 121 -0.89 18.19 -3.86
CA VAL A 121 -1.41 19.50 -4.29
C VAL A 121 -2.52 20.06 -3.40
N ASP A 122 -3.25 19.22 -2.67
CA ASP A 122 -4.37 19.64 -1.83
C ASP A 122 -3.89 20.13 -0.45
N PRO A 123 -4.25 21.35 -0.01
CA PRO A 123 -3.85 21.86 1.30
C PRO A 123 -4.50 21.10 2.48
N TYR A 124 -5.65 20.45 2.28
CA TYR A 124 -6.33 19.66 3.32
C TYR A 124 -5.73 18.28 3.52
N ALA A 125 -4.89 17.83 2.58
CA ALA A 125 -4.26 16.51 2.63
C ALA A 125 -2.85 16.54 3.25
N LYS A 126 -2.41 17.71 3.73
CA LYS A 126 -1.04 17.90 4.24
C LYS A 126 -0.88 17.34 5.64
N ASN A 127 0.22 16.61 5.82
CA ASN A 127 0.66 16.02 7.08
C ASN A 127 -0.31 14.98 7.63
N GLU A 128 -0.88 14.19 6.73
CA GLU A 128 -1.90 13.18 7.03
C GLU A 128 -1.52 11.83 6.44
N ALA A 129 -2.00 10.77 7.08
CA ALA A 129 -1.92 9.41 6.56
C ALA A 129 -3.28 9.00 5.99
N PHE A 130 -3.28 8.28 4.87
CA PHE A 130 -4.49 7.87 4.16
C PHE A 130 -4.43 6.40 3.75
N ASN A 131 -5.51 5.69 4.02
CA ASN A 131 -5.82 4.41 3.40
C ASN A 131 -6.25 4.67 1.95
N CYS A 132 -5.63 3.95 1.02
CA CYS A 132 -5.99 4.02 -0.39
C CYS A 132 -6.57 2.67 -0.82
N SER A 133 -7.88 2.63 -1.09
CA SER A 133 -8.61 1.48 -1.61
C SER A 133 -9.55 1.87 -2.74
N ASN A 134 -9.95 0.90 -3.54
CA ASN A 134 -10.81 1.09 -4.71
C ASN A 134 -12.27 1.42 -4.35
N GLY A 135 -12.62 1.38 -3.06
CA GLY A 135 -13.97 1.67 -2.58
C GLY A 135 -14.99 0.56 -2.84
N ASP A 136 -14.56 -0.59 -3.37
CA ASP A 136 -15.40 -1.78 -3.56
C ASP A 136 -14.88 -2.98 -2.76
N VAL A 137 -15.66 -4.07 -2.79
CA VAL A 137 -15.24 -5.36 -2.26
C VAL A 137 -15.54 -6.44 -3.30
N TYR A 138 -14.61 -7.35 -3.49
CA TYR A 138 -14.77 -8.49 -4.39
C TYR A 138 -14.45 -9.81 -3.68
N LYS A 139 -14.99 -10.92 -4.22
CA LYS A 139 -14.66 -12.28 -3.77
C LYS A 139 -13.70 -12.92 -4.76
N TRP A 140 -12.70 -13.65 -4.25
CA TRP A 140 -11.77 -14.41 -5.09
C TRP A 140 -12.46 -15.36 -6.07
N LYS A 141 -13.58 -15.99 -5.66
CA LYS A 141 -14.41 -16.82 -6.55
C LYS A 141 -14.87 -16.09 -7.82
N HIS A 142 -15.25 -14.81 -7.70
CA HIS A 142 -15.64 -14.01 -8.87
C HIS A 142 -14.43 -13.63 -9.72
N LEU A 143 -13.32 -13.27 -9.08
CA LEU A 143 -12.09 -12.95 -9.79
C LEU A 143 -11.56 -14.14 -10.60
N TRP A 144 -11.58 -15.35 -10.03
CA TRP A 144 -11.15 -16.57 -10.73
C TRP A 144 -12.00 -16.90 -11.94
N ARG A 145 -13.33 -16.70 -11.85
CA ARG A 145 -14.21 -16.86 -13.01
C ARG A 145 -13.86 -15.89 -14.13
N VAL A 146 -13.64 -14.61 -13.79
CA VAL A 146 -13.22 -13.61 -14.78
C VAL A 146 -11.89 -14.00 -15.42
N LEU A 147 -10.91 -14.45 -14.62
CA LEU A 147 -9.62 -14.92 -15.15
C LEU A 147 -9.81 -16.09 -16.11
N ALA A 148 -10.57 -17.11 -15.73
CA ALA A 148 -10.83 -18.27 -16.58
C ALA A 148 -11.49 -17.86 -17.92
N GLU A 149 -12.48 -16.96 -17.89
CA GLU A 149 -13.11 -16.41 -19.09
C GLU A 149 -12.10 -15.63 -19.97
N GLN A 150 -11.17 -14.87 -19.39
CA GLN A 150 -10.17 -14.11 -20.16
C GLN A 150 -9.10 -14.99 -20.81
N PHE A 151 -8.74 -16.10 -20.16
CA PHE A 151 -7.73 -17.04 -20.65
C PHE A 151 -8.33 -18.21 -21.45
N ASP A 152 -9.63 -18.17 -21.72
CA ASP A 152 -10.38 -19.26 -22.40
C ASP A 152 -10.17 -20.61 -21.71
N MET A 153 -10.19 -20.60 -20.37
CA MET A 153 -10.03 -21.76 -19.52
C MET A 153 -11.37 -22.21 -18.95
N GLU A 154 -11.51 -23.51 -18.74
CA GLU A 154 -12.66 -24.07 -18.03
C GLU A 154 -12.61 -23.65 -16.55
N PHE A 155 -13.73 -23.15 -16.02
CA PHE A 155 -13.89 -22.81 -14.61
C PHE A 155 -14.85 -23.80 -13.95
N GLU A 156 -14.32 -24.62 -13.06
CA GLU A 156 -15.13 -25.51 -12.23
C GLU A 156 -15.47 -24.82 -10.90
N ASP A 157 -16.75 -24.86 -10.52
CA ASP A 157 -17.19 -24.26 -9.26
C ASP A 157 -16.84 -25.19 -8.09
N PHE A 158 -16.30 -24.62 -7.01
CA PHE A 158 -16.01 -25.36 -5.79
C PHE A 158 -17.29 -25.49 -4.96
N ASN A 159 -17.88 -26.69 -4.92
CA ASN A 159 -18.95 -27.02 -3.97
C ASN A 159 -18.35 -27.47 -2.64
N TYR A 160 -18.71 -26.79 -1.56
CA TYR A 160 -18.25 -27.13 -0.20
C TYR A 160 -18.90 -28.41 0.36
N ASP A 161 -19.88 -28.99 -0.35
CA ASP A 161 -20.62 -30.17 0.08
C ASP A 161 -19.97 -31.50 -0.37
N ASP A 162 -18.82 -31.47 -1.05
CA ASP A 162 -18.09 -32.63 -1.56
C ASP A 162 -16.89 -33.05 -0.66
N GLU A 163 -16.98 -32.85 0.66
CA GLU A 163 -16.06 -33.49 1.62
C GLU A 163 -16.76 -34.67 2.32
N GLY A 164 -16.44 -35.88 1.85
CA GLY A 164 -16.63 -37.15 2.56
C GLY A 164 -15.42 -37.53 3.41
#